data_AF-A0A6I1EQ00-F1
#
_entry.id   AF-A0A6I1EQ00-F1
#
_cell.length_a   1.000
_cell.length_b   1.000
_cell.length_c   1.000
_cell.angle_alpha   90.00
_cell.angle_beta   90.00
_cell.angle_gamma   90.00
#
_symmetry.space_group_name_H-M   'P 1'
#
loop_
_entity.id
_entity.type
_entity.pdbx_description
1 polymer ?
#
loop_
_entity_poly.entity_id
_entity_poly.type
_entity_poly.pdbx_seq_one_letter_code
_entity_poly.pdbx_strand_id
1 'polypeptide(L)'
;MKMKSFRVKGFKDRARETSGVTGNALALYRPAWEVRPAVWNLGAAAFASAAALSGSLPASWGILWGTGALVLAAWRWKEALDVWKRRAPLSGFEPLFMTMEDLVARMREMTEKSLPEAARGGARFEHLLRSGGLIGTGQEIASAGMRDERVLFLSHAESRVENVWFGMGFPWTPVEAQKLEELSRVPRDVMTVPPSIRPLVTKDRGLSEKEIGSPVLHGVGPEEAPIERPIRSLGGGTLLVGTTQAGKGVMLTSLIAQAILRGDAVIVIDPKSSKRLRGAIHAACAAAGREPPYEFHPAFPARAFVWIRSGAGRARRRLRPA
;
A
#
# COMPACT_ATOMS: atom_id res chain seq x y z
N MET A 1 24.11 -19.92 -25.69
CA MET A 1 23.49 -18.60 -25.92
C MET A 1 22.08 -18.83 -26.49
N LYS A 2 21.04 -18.83 -25.65
CA LYS A 2 19.63 -18.98 -26.06
C LYS A 2 18.87 -17.79 -25.48
N MET A 3 18.44 -16.87 -26.34
CA MET A 3 17.54 -15.77 -25.96
C MET A 3 16.22 -16.38 -25.50
N LYS A 4 15.97 -16.37 -24.20
CA LYS A 4 14.64 -16.63 -23.65
C LYS A 4 13.78 -15.42 -24.00
N SER A 5 12.92 -15.60 -24.98
CA SER A 5 11.77 -14.75 -25.27
C SER A 5 11.07 -14.38 -23.95
N PHE A 6 11.16 -13.10 -23.56
CA PHE A 6 10.26 -12.53 -22.58
C PHE A 6 8.84 -12.69 -23.15
N ARG A 7 8.08 -13.62 -22.60
CA ARG A 7 6.69 -13.82 -22.99
C ARG A 7 5.91 -12.58 -22.52
N VAL A 8 5.69 -11.67 -23.46
CA VAL A 8 4.94 -10.41 -23.34
C VAL A 8 3.45 -10.71 -23.08
N LYS A 9 3.13 -11.33 -21.93
CA LYS A 9 1.73 -11.53 -21.50
C LYS A 9 1.13 -10.22 -20.98
N GLY A 10 1.91 -9.41 -20.24
CA GLY A 10 1.41 -8.17 -19.62
C GLY A 10 1.27 -6.93 -20.52
N PHE A 11 1.84 -6.91 -21.74
CA PHE A 11 1.66 -5.75 -22.65
C PHE A 11 0.43 -5.93 -23.54
N LYS A 12 0.14 -7.15 -24.01
CA LYS A 12 -1.06 -7.41 -24.83
C LYS A 12 -2.35 -7.30 -24.02
N ASP A 13 -2.33 -7.66 -22.74
CA ASP A 13 -3.50 -7.49 -21.86
C ASP A 13 -3.72 -6.02 -21.48
N ARG A 14 -2.65 -5.25 -21.22
CA ARG A 14 -2.73 -3.78 -21.05
C ARG A 14 -3.15 -3.06 -22.34
N ALA A 15 -2.68 -3.54 -23.49
CA ALA A 15 -3.11 -3.04 -24.78
C ALA A 15 -4.58 -3.34 -25.05
N ARG A 16 -5.14 -4.47 -24.58
CA ARG A 16 -6.58 -4.74 -24.71
C ARG A 16 -7.45 -3.80 -23.87
N GLU A 17 -6.96 -3.30 -22.73
CA GLU A 17 -7.64 -2.24 -21.98
C GLU A 17 -7.55 -0.86 -22.67
N THR A 18 -6.56 -0.66 -23.55
CA THR A 18 -6.30 0.65 -24.21
C THR A 18 -6.58 0.69 -25.71
N SER A 19 -6.74 -0.46 -26.37
CA SER A 19 -6.89 -0.59 -27.83
C SER A 19 -8.27 -1.10 -28.22
N GLY A 20 -9.24 -1.07 -27.30
CA GLY A 20 -10.63 -1.12 -27.70
C GLY A 20 -10.90 0.10 -28.56
N VAL A 21 -11.06 -0.10 -29.86
CA VAL A 21 -11.70 0.83 -30.81
C VAL A 21 -13.08 1.32 -30.28
N THR A 22 -13.61 0.68 -29.25
CA THR A 22 -14.65 1.17 -28.35
C THR A 22 -14.07 2.15 -27.32
N GLY A 23 -13.98 3.43 -27.66
CA GLY A 23 -13.49 4.52 -26.81
C GLY A 23 -14.32 4.81 -25.55
N ASN A 24 -14.39 3.89 -24.60
CA ASN A 24 -15.01 4.14 -23.30
C ASN A 24 -14.21 3.45 -22.18
N ALA A 25 -13.09 4.04 -21.75
CA ALA A 25 -12.53 3.72 -20.44
C ALA A 25 -13.57 3.97 -19.32
N LEU A 26 -14.47 4.95 -19.53
CA LEU A 26 -15.68 5.19 -18.74
C LEU A 26 -16.67 4.01 -18.68
N ALA A 27 -16.68 3.08 -19.64
CA ALA A 27 -17.59 1.93 -19.58
C ALA A 27 -17.27 1.00 -18.41
N LEU A 28 -16.02 0.98 -17.94
CA LEU A 28 -15.61 0.24 -16.75
C LEU A 28 -16.19 0.84 -15.46
N TYR A 29 -16.52 2.13 -15.48
CA TYR A 29 -16.96 2.90 -14.31
C TYR A 29 -18.42 3.34 -14.38
N ARG A 30 -19.20 2.77 -15.30
CA ARG A 30 -20.62 3.10 -15.48
C ARG A 30 -21.45 2.77 -14.22
N PRO A 31 -22.64 3.38 -14.07
CA PRO A 31 -23.64 2.93 -13.11
C PRO A 31 -24.00 1.45 -13.28
N ALA A 32 -24.31 0.77 -12.17
CA ALA A 32 -24.82 -0.59 -12.19
C ALA A 32 -26.28 -0.60 -12.68
N TRP A 33 -26.47 -0.42 -13.99
CA TRP A 33 -27.79 -0.36 -14.63
C TRP A 33 -28.57 -1.67 -14.49
N GLU A 34 -27.88 -2.78 -14.18
CA GLU A 34 -28.41 -4.12 -13.97
C GLU A 34 -29.32 -4.23 -12.75
N VAL A 35 -29.24 -3.28 -11.81
CA VAL A 35 -30.15 -3.21 -10.67
C VAL A 35 -31.60 -3.06 -11.12
N ARG A 36 -31.86 -2.25 -12.15
CA ARG A 36 -33.23 -2.02 -12.67
C ARG A 36 -33.88 -3.32 -13.19
N PRO A 37 -33.27 -4.07 -14.12
CA PRO A 37 -33.85 -5.34 -14.56
C PRO A 37 -33.85 -6.41 -13.46
N ALA A 38 -32.93 -6.37 -12.49
CA ALA A 38 -33.00 -7.28 -11.33
C ALA A 38 -34.29 -7.04 -10.52
N VAL A 39 -34.60 -5.78 -10.21
CA VAL A 39 -35.84 -5.40 -9.52
C VAL A 39 -37.08 -5.73 -10.34
N TRP A 40 -37.05 -5.49 -11.66
CA TRP A 40 -38.16 -5.87 -12.54
C TRP A 40 -38.42 -7.39 -12.53
N ASN A 41 -37.37 -8.20 -12.59
CA ASN A 41 -37.50 -9.65 -12.54
C ASN A 41 -38.00 -10.16 -11.18
N LEU A 42 -37.61 -9.53 -10.06
CA LEU A 42 -38.21 -9.81 -8.75
C LEU A 42 -39.70 -9.50 -8.72
N GLY A 43 -40.10 -8.37 -9.31
CA GLY A 43 -41.51 -7.99 -9.47
C GLY A 43 -42.29 -8.98 -10.33
N ALA A 44 -41.70 -9.42 -11.45
CA ALA A 44 -42.29 -10.44 -12.33
C ALA A 44 -42.45 -11.79 -11.62
N ALA A 45 -41.47 -12.19 -10.81
CA ALA A 45 -41.57 -13.40 -10.00
C ALA A 45 -42.69 -13.31 -8.95
N ALA A 46 -42.80 -12.17 -8.27
CA ALA A 46 -43.86 -11.91 -7.30
C ALA A 46 -45.24 -11.89 -7.96
N PHE A 47 -45.37 -11.27 -9.14
CA PHE A 47 -46.60 -11.25 -9.92
C PHE A 47 -47.01 -12.66 -10.38
N ALA A 48 -46.09 -13.45 -10.93
CA ALA A 48 -46.37 -14.83 -11.36
C ALA A 48 -46.84 -15.70 -10.17
N SER A 49 -46.22 -15.52 -9.00
CA SER A 49 -46.61 -16.20 -7.77
C SER A 49 -48.00 -15.76 -7.29
N ALA A 50 -48.29 -14.46 -7.29
CA ALA A 50 -49.59 -13.92 -6.90
C ALA A 50 -50.72 -14.37 -7.84
N ALA A 51 -50.47 -14.35 -9.16
CA ALA A 51 -51.43 -14.82 -10.17
C ALA A 51 -51.72 -16.33 -10.04
N ALA A 52 -50.73 -17.12 -9.64
CA ALA A 52 -50.93 -18.53 -9.34
C ALA A 52 -51.75 -18.74 -8.07
N LEU A 53 -51.49 -17.96 -7.02
CA LEU A 53 -52.24 -18.02 -5.76
C LEU A 53 -53.68 -17.52 -5.88
N SER A 54 -53.95 -16.55 -6.76
CA SER A 54 -55.30 -16.06 -7.05
C SER A 54 -56.11 -16.99 -7.94
N GLY A 55 -55.53 -18.09 -8.42
CA GLY A 55 -56.15 -19.00 -9.38
C GLY A 55 -56.27 -18.44 -10.80
N SER A 56 -55.70 -17.27 -11.07
CA SER A 56 -55.70 -16.63 -12.40
C SER A 56 -54.70 -17.27 -13.36
N LEU A 57 -53.69 -17.97 -12.83
CA LEU A 57 -52.68 -18.72 -13.57
C LEU A 57 -52.55 -20.14 -12.99
N PRO A 58 -52.39 -21.20 -13.80
CA PRO A 58 -52.11 -22.53 -13.25
C PRO A 58 -50.81 -22.54 -12.44
N ALA A 59 -50.79 -23.27 -11.32
CA ALA A 59 -49.66 -23.29 -10.38
C ALA A 59 -48.33 -23.70 -11.03
N SER A 60 -48.35 -24.66 -11.97
CA SER A 60 -47.16 -25.10 -12.71
C SER A 60 -46.53 -23.97 -13.53
N TRP A 61 -47.36 -23.13 -14.16
CA TRP A 61 -46.91 -21.97 -14.91
C TRP A 61 -46.40 -20.86 -13.99
N GLY A 62 -47.08 -20.63 -12.85
CA GLY A 62 -46.60 -19.69 -11.83
C GLY A 62 -45.22 -20.06 -11.29
N ILE A 63 -45.00 -21.34 -11.00
CA ILE A 63 -43.70 -21.86 -10.56
C ILE A 63 -42.65 -21.70 -11.65
N LEU A 64 -42.94 -22.12 -12.89
CA LEU A 64 -41.97 -22.07 -13.99
C LEU A 64 -41.53 -20.62 -14.30
N TRP A 65 -42.48 -19.71 -14.45
CA TRP A 65 -42.19 -18.31 -14.78
C TRP A 65 -41.61 -17.56 -13.58
N GLY A 66 -42.12 -17.84 -12.38
CA GLY A 66 -41.61 -17.26 -11.14
C GLY A 66 -40.16 -17.65 -10.88
N THR A 67 -39.84 -18.94 -10.98
CA THR A 67 -38.46 -19.43 -10.82
C THR A 67 -37.53 -18.91 -11.93
N GLY A 68 -37.97 -18.90 -13.19
CA GLY A 68 -37.20 -18.32 -14.29
C GLY A 68 -36.87 -16.83 -14.07
N ALA A 69 -37.86 -16.05 -13.62
CA ALA A 69 -37.67 -14.65 -13.28
C ALA A 69 -36.72 -14.47 -12.08
N LEU A 70 -36.81 -15.31 -11.03
CA LEU A 70 -35.86 -15.28 -9.91
C LEU A 70 -34.42 -15.59 -10.35
N VAL A 71 -34.22 -16.55 -11.24
CA VAL A 71 -32.88 -16.88 -11.78
C VAL A 71 -32.31 -15.69 -12.55
N LEU A 72 -33.13 -15.05 -13.40
CA LEU A 72 -32.71 -13.84 -14.12
C LEU A 72 -32.43 -12.66 -13.18
N ALA A 73 -33.23 -12.50 -12.12
CA ALA A 73 -32.99 -11.49 -11.10
C ALA A 73 -31.63 -11.71 -10.40
N ALA A 74 -31.35 -12.95 -9.99
CA ALA A 74 -30.09 -13.31 -9.36
C ALA A 74 -28.89 -13.09 -10.31
N TRP A 75 -29.04 -13.45 -11.60
CA TRP A 75 -28.04 -13.18 -12.62
C TRP A 75 -27.73 -11.68 -12.73
N ARG A 76 -28.77 -10.84 -12.87
CA ARG A 76 -28.60 -9.38 -12.98
C ARG A 76 -28.02 -8.78 -11.70
N TRP A 77 -28.36 -9.31 -10.54
CA TRP A 77 -27.76 -8.89 -9.28
C TRP A 77 -26.27 -9.21 -9.19
N LYS A 78 -25.85 -10.39 -9.69
CA LYS A 78 -24.44 -10.75 -9.82
C LYS A 78 -23.69 -9.78 -10.73
N GLU A 79 -24.26 -9.45 -11.89
CA GLU A 79 -23.65 -8.47 -12.80
C GLU A 79 -23.52 -7.08 -12.14
N ALA A 80 -24.53 -6.63 -11.38
CA ALA A 80 -24.46 -5.38 -10.61
C ALA A 80 -23.34 -5.42 -9.55
N LEU A 81 -23.22 -6.54 -8.82
CA LEU A 81 -22.14 -6.76 -7.85
C LEU A 81 -20.76 -6.72 -8.51
N ASP A 82 -20.60 -7.28 -9.70
CA ASP A 82 -19.33 -7.25 -10.43
C ASP A 82 -18.97 -5.83 -10.90
N VAL A 83 -19.95 -5.02 -11.31
CA VAL A 83 -19.74 -3.59 -11.61
C VAL A 83 -19.33 -2.82 -10.35
N TRP A 84 -20.00 -3.04 -9.22
CA TRP A 84 -19.64 -2.38 -7.96
C TRP A 84 -18.27 -2.80 -7.43
N LYS A 85 -17.87 -4.08 -7.57
CA LYS A 85 -16.52 -4.53 -7.22
C LYS A 85 -15.45 -3.80 -8.02
N ARG A 86 -15.66 -3.60 -9.33
CA ARG A 86 -14.72 -2.83 -10.18
C ARG A 86 -14.62 -1.37 -9.78
N ARG A 87 -15.71 -0.79 -9.27
CA ARG A 87 -15.77 0.60 -8.81
C ARG A 87 -15.35 0.79 -7.35
N ALA A 88 -15.29 -0.27 -6.56
CA ALA A 88 -14.97 -0.19 -5.15
C ALA A 88 -13.65 0.57 -4.89
N PRO A 89 -12.56 0.34 -5.66
CA PRO A 89 -11.31 1.10 -5.48
C PRO A 89 -11.45 2.61 -5.69
N LEU A 90 -12.41 3.10 -6.51
CA LEU A 90 -12.65 4.55 -6.69
C LEU A 90 -13.13 5.24 -5.42
N SER A 91 -13.61 4.45 -4.46
CA SER A 91 -13.95 4.91 -3.13
C SER A 91 -12.73 5.16 -2.25
N GLY A 92 -11.54 4.80 -2.73
CA GLY A 92 -10.28 4.93 -2.01
C GLY A 92 -10.11 3.83 -0.97
N PHE A 93 -9.04 3.98 -0.20
CA PHE A 93 -8.67 3.08 0.89
C PHE A 93 -8.67 3.87 2.20
N GLU A 94 -8.85 3.17 3.32
CA GLU A 94 -8.64 3.81 4.61
C GLU A 94 -7.17 4.22 4.77
N PRO A 95 -6.85 5.36 5.41
CA PRO A 95 -5.48 5.74 5.68
C PRO A 95 -4.74 4.66 6.47
N LEU A 96 -3.69 4.11 5.87
CA LEU A 96 -2.82 3.14 6.53
C LEU A 96 -1.84 3.86 7.46
N PHE A 97 -1.74 3.37 8.70
CA PHE A 97 -0.71 3.78 9.64
C PHE A 97 0.41 2.74 9.63
N MET A 98 1.65 3.21 9.44
CA MET A 98 2.82 2.35 9.43
C MET A 98 3.64 2.59 10.69
N THR A 99 3.90 1.53 11.44
CA THR A 99 4.79 1.56 12.61
C THR A 99 6.26 1.48 12.20
N MET A 100 7.18 1.65 13.14
CA MET A 100 8.62 1.50 12.86
C MET A 100 8.95 0.03 12.56
N GLU A 101 8.28 -0.89 13.25
CA GLU A 101 8.37 -2.33 13.07
C GLU A 101 7.92 -2.74 11.67
N ASP A 102 6.80 -2.21 11.19
CA ASP A 102 6.33 -2.43 9.82
C ASP A 102 7.34 -1.92 8.78
N LEU A 103 7.94 -0.75 9.04
CA LEU A 103 8.95 -0.17 8.15
C LEU A 103 10.20 -1.04 8.08
N VAL A 104 10.67 -1.54 9.22
CA VAL A 104 11.80 -2.46 9.29
C VAL A 104 11.50 -3.78 8.58
N ALA A 105 10.30 -4.34 8.77
CA ALA A 105 9.85 -5.53 8.05
C ALA A 105 9.86 -5.29 6.53
N ARG A 106 9.36 -4.13 6.07
CA ARG A 106 9.40 -3.74 4.65
C ARG A 106 10.82 -3.63 4.12
N MET A 107 11.74 -3.04 4.90
CA MET A 107 13.15 -2.92 4.50
C MET A 107 13.83 -4.28 4.34
N ARG A 108 13.53 -5.25 5.21
CA ARG A 108 14.03 -6.63 5.09
C ARG A 108 13.48 -7.34 3.84
N GLU A 109 12.19 -7.19 3.58
CA GLU A 109 11.54 -7.78 2.39
C GLU A 109 12.14 -7.23 1.08
N MET A 110 12.48 -5.93 1.04
CA MET A 110 13.19 -5.34 -0.11
C MET A 110 14.53 -6.02 -0.39
N THR A 111 15.24 -6.44 0.66
CA THR A 111 16.53 -7.10 0.52
C THR A 111 16.40 -8.57 0.14
N GLU A 112 15.39 -9.28 0.64
CA GLU A 112 15.14 -10.66 0.21
C GLU A 112 14.78 -10.75 -1.28
N LYS A 113 14.01 -9.78 -1.78
CA LYS A 113 13.67 -9.69 -3.21
C LYS A 113 14.85 -9.33 -4.11
N SER A 114 15.90 -8.70 -3.59
CA SER A 114 17.11 -8.38 -4.36
C SER A 114 18.10 -9.55 -4.42
N LEU A 115 17.95 -10.58 -3.57
CA LEU A 115 18.80 -11.79 -3.61
C LEU A 115 18.54 -12.63 -4.87
N PRO A 116 19.59 -13.24 -5.48
CA PRO A 116 19.46 -14.17 -6.60
C PRO A 116 18.53 -15.35 -6.27
N GLU A 117 17.78 -15.85 -7.24
CA GLU A 117 16.78 -16.91 -7.08
C GLU A 117 17.34 -18.20 -6.40
N ALA A 118 18.62 -18.49 -6.61
CA ALA A 118 19.34 -19.59 -5.94
C ALA A 118 19.49 -19.42 -4.42
N ALA A 119 19.56 -18.18 -3.92
CA ALA A 119 19.62 -17.88 -2.49
C ALA A 119 18.23 -17.86 -1.83
N ARG A 120 17.16 -17.81 -2.63
CA ARG A 120 15.76 -17.91 -2.15
C ARG A 120 15.34 -19.36 -1.88
N GLY A 121 16.07 -20.33 -2.41
CA GLY A 121 15.82 -21.77 -2.29
C GLY A 121 16.22 -22.42 -0.95
N GLY A 122 16.54 -21.63 0.08
CA GLY A 122 16.78 -22.12 1.43
C GLY A 122 15.47 -22.37 2.17
N ALA A 123 14.77 -23.46 1.84
CA ALA A 123 13.58 -23.89 2.57
C ALA A 123 13.93 -24.24 4.03
N ARG A 124 13.74 -23.29 4.97
CA ARG A 124 13.53 -23.59 6.40
C ARG A 124 13.02 -22.44 7.28
N PHE A 125 12.22 -21.49 6.77
CA PHE A 125 11.61 -20.46 7.63
C PHE A 125 10.10 -20.66 7.93
N GLU A 126 9.41 -21.55 7.20
CA GLU A 126 7.99 -21.85 7.46
C GLU A 126 7.76 -22.86 8.60
N HIS A 127 8.77 -23.65 8.97
CA HIS A 127 8.62 -24.68 10.02
C HIS A 127 8.91 -24.17 11.45
N LEU A 128 9.47 -22.95 11.59
CA LEU A 128 9.86 -22.37 12.88
C LEU A 128 8.76 -21.52 13.55
N LEU A 129 7.69 -21.20 12.82
CA LEU A 129 6.54 -20.45 13.35
C LEU A 129 5.38 -21.36 13.81
N ARG A 130 5.48 -22.69 13.67
CA ARG A 130 4.38 -23.63 13.98
C ARG A 130 4.62 -24.66 15.10
N SER A 131 5.80 -24.75 15.69
CA SER A 131 6.03 -25.64 16.83
C SER A 131 6.53 -24.87 18.04
N GLY A 132 5.59 -24.42 18.88
CA GLY A 132 5.90 -24.24 20.29
C GLY A 132 6.30 -25.59 20.88
N GLY A 133 7.45 -25.65 21.56
CA GLY A 133 7.88 -26.84 22.28
C GLY A 133 9.41 -26.97 22.41
N LEU A 134 9.92 -26.58 23.58
CA LEU A 134 11.04 -27.14 24.35
C LEU A 134 12.41 -27.47 23.69
N ILE A 135 13.44 -26.82 24.26
CA ILE A 135 14.81 -27.28 24.56
C ILE A 135 15.76 -27.60 23.39
N GLY A 136 16.88 -26.86 23.35
CA GLY A 136 18.20 -27.50 23.16
C GLY A 136 19.17 -26.87 22.17
N THR A 137 20.26 -26.33 22.73
CA THR A 137 21.61 -26.21 22.15
C THR A 137 21.87 -25.17 21.06
N GLY A 138 22.33 -24.01 21.53
CA GLY A 138 23.00 -22.97 20.75
C GLY A 138 23.72 -21.98 21.67
N GLN A 139 24.35 -22.53 22.71
CA GLN A 139 25.15 -21.78 23.67
C GLN A 139 26.53 -21.56 23.04
N GLU A 140 26.70 -20.46 22.28
CA GLU A 140 27.99 -19.80 22.03
C GLU A 140 27.88 -18.48 21.20
N ILE A 141 26.84 -17.65 21.43
CA ILE A 141 26.92 -16.19 21.15
C ILE A 141 26.17 -15.43 22.26
N ALA A 142 26.42 -15.83 23.51
CA ALA A 142 25.80 -15.25 24.70
C ALA A 142 26.86 -14.70 25.65
N SER A 143 27.65 -13.75 25.16
CA SER A 143 28.49 -12.90 26.02
C SER A 143 28.80 -11.57 25.34
N ALA A 144 27.77 -10.79 25.00
CA ALA A 144 27.89 -9.36 24.75
C ALA A 144 26.53 -8.67 24.83
N GLY A 145 26.29 -7.96 25.93
CA GLY A 145 25.35 -6.84 25.97
C GLY A 145 23.87 -7.19 26.07
N MET A 146 23.27 -6.69 27.14
CA MET A 146 21.83 -6.45 27.27
C MET A 146 21.28 -5.91 25.94
N ARG A 147 20.44 -6.68 25.22
CA ARG A 147 19.77 -6.18 24.03
C ARG A 147 18.80 -5.10 24.49
N ASP A 148 19.10 -3.85 24.14
CA ASP A 148 18.18 -2.74 24.32
C ASP A 148 16.93 -3.05 23.48
N GLU A 149 15.79 -3.31 24.14
CA GLU A 149 14.53 -3.78 23.53
C GLU A 149 14.00 -2.86 22.40
N ARG A 150 14.62 -1.69 22.22
CA ARG A 150 14.28 -0.65 21.24
C ARG A 150 15.01 -0.76 19.90
N VAL A 151 16.05 -1.59 19.79
CA VAL A 151 16.82 -1.74 18.55
C VAL A 151 16.14 -2.74 17.64
N LEU A 152 15.70 -2.28 16.46
CA LEU A 152 14.93 -3.06 15.50
C LEU A 152 15.73 -3.46 14.26
N PHE A 153 16.72 -2.66 13.84
CA PHE A 153 17.46 -2.86 12.59
C PHE A 153 18.92 -2.42 12.72
N LEU A 154 19.87 -3.35 12.53
CA LEU A 154 21.30 -3.04 12.61
C LEU A 154 21.95 -3.11 11.24
N SER A 155 22.14 -1.96 10.59
CA SER A 155 22.66 -1.86 9.21
C SER A 155 23.99 -2.59 8.96
N HIS A 156 24.85 -2.73 9.97
CA HIS A 156 26.12 -3.45 9.83
C HIS A 156 26.00 -4.97 10.02
N ALA A 157 24.91 -5.45 10.61
CA ALA A 157 24.63 -6.86 10.87
C ALA A 157 23.64 -7.46 9.85
N GLU A 158 22.92 -6.59 9.13
CA GLU A 158 21.94 -6.97 8.11
C GLU A 158 22.48 -6.75 6.69
N SER A 159 21.83 -7.39 5.71
CA SER A 159 22.13 -7.21 4.30
C SER A 159 21.80 -5.79 3.83
N ARG A 160 22.63 -5.27 2.92
CA ARG A 160 22.52 -3.88 2.46
C ARG A 160 21.20 -3.67 1.69
N VAL A 161 20.38 -2.75 2.19
CA VAL A 161 19.16 -2.29 1.51
C VAL A 161 19.54 -1.32 0.39
N GLU A 162 19.31 -1.71 -0.87
CA GLU A 162 19.66 -0.89 -2.05
C GLU A 162 18.48 -0.11 -2.64
N ASN A 163 17.27 -0.37 -2.16
CA ASN A 163 16.03 0.27 -2.62
C ASN A 163 15.45 1.21 -1.55
N VAL A 164 14.64 2.15 -1.99
CA VAL A 164 13.83 3.03 -1.15
C VAL A 164 12.37 2.77 -1.46
N TRP A 165 11.56 2.60 -0.42
CA TRP A 165 10.12 2.42 -0.52
C TRP A 165 9.39 3.76 -0.42
N PHE A 166 8.47 4.02 -1.33
CA PHE A 166 7.72 5.28 -1.46
C PHE A 166 6.27 5.19 -0.99
N GLY A 167 5.76 3.98 -0.74
CA GLY A 167 4.36 3.74 -0.42
C GLY A 167 3.75 2.65 -1.28
N MET A 168 2.44 2.49 -1.17
CA MET A 168 1.63 1.67 -2.05
C MET A 168 1.13 2.52 -3.23
N GLY A 169 1.03 1.91 -4.40
CA GLY A 169 0.50 2.56 -5.59
C GLY A 169 0.79 1.77 -6.85
N PHE A 170 0.74 2.45 -7.99
CA PHE A 170 1.04 1.84 -9.29
C PHE A 170 1.80 2.83 -10.17
N PRO A 171 2.50 2.35 -11.22
CA PRO A 171 3.14 3.23 -12.19
C PRO A 171 2.09 4.09 -12.90
N TRP A 172 2.27 5.41 -12.84
CA TRP A 172 1.46 6.34 -13.62
C TRP A 172 1.90 6.35 -15.07
N THR A 173 0.99 5.99 -15.97
CA THR A 173 1.18 6.11 -17.42
C THR A 173 0.17 7.11 -17.99
N PRO A 174 0.27 7.48 -19.28
CA PRO A 174 -0.74 8.32 -19.93
C PRO A 174 -2.17 7.75 -19.82
N VAL A 175 -2.32 6.42 -19.65
CA VAL A 175 -3.60 5.75 -19.48
C VAL A 175 -4.27 6.14 -18.18
N GLU A 176 -3.55 6.08 -17.05
CA GLU A 176 -4.09 6.47 -15.74
C GLU A 176 -4.40 7.97 -15.69
N ALA A 177 -3.58 8.80 -16.35
CA ALA A 177 -3.85 10.23 -16.48
C ALA A 177 -5.13 10.51 -17.27
N GLN A 178 -5.32 9.82 -18.40
CA GLN A 178 -6.55 9.93 -19.21
C GLN A 178 -7.78 9.46 -18.44
N LYS A 179 -7.69 8.31 -17.75
CA LYS A 179 -8.78 7.81 -16.91
C LYS A 179 -9.13 8.80 -15.81
N LEU A 180 -8.15 9.42 -15.15
CA LEU A 180 -8.40 10.41 -14.11
C LEU A 180 -9.13 11.64 -14.67
N GLU A 181 -8.68 12.15 -15.82
CA GLU A 181 -9.31 13.28 -16.51
C GLU A 181 -10.78 12.98 -16.87
N GLU A 182 -11.05 11.82 -17.45
CA GLU A 182 -12.41 11.37 -17.78
C GLU A 182 -13.28 11.23 -16.52
N LEU A 183 -12.76 10.62 -15.46
CA LEU A 183 -13.47 10.46 -14.19
C LEU A 183 -13.71 11.78 -13.47
N SER A 184 -12.83 12.78 -13.66
CA SER A 184 -13.00 14.11 -13.04
C SER A 184 -14.26 14.84 -13.54
N ARG A 185 -14.77 14.46 -14.72
CA ARG A 185 -15.98 15.02 -15.33
C ARG A 185 -17.26 14.33 -14.84
N VAL A 186 -17.13 13.21 -14.15
CA VAL A 186 -18.27 12.45 -13.62
C VAL A 186 -18.51 12.87 -12.16
N PRO A 187 -19.77 13.08 -11.75
CA PRO A 187 -20.11 13.32 -10.34
C PRO A 187 -19.65 12.17 -9.42
N ARG A 188 -19.14 12.50 -8.22
CA ARG A 188 -18.56 11.51 -7.29
C ARG A 188 -19.58 10.48 -6.79
N ASP A 189 -20.80 10.91 -6.52
CA ASP A 189 -21.93 10.05 -6.14
C ASP A 189 -22.18 8.95 -7.19
N VAL A 190 -22.04 9.29 -8.46
CA VAL A 190 -22.21 8.34 -9.58
C VAL A 190 -21.05 7.35 -9.67
N MET A 191 -19.83 7.75 -9.28
CA MET A 191 -18.61 6.92 -9.34
C MET A 191 -18.44 6.00 -8.14
N THR A 192 -18.77 6.46 -6.93
CA THR A 192 -18.56 5.69 -5.69
C THR A 192 -19.62 4.62 -5.47
N VAL A 193 -19.26 3.53 -4.80
CA VAL A 193 -20.23 2.48 -4.43
C VAL A 193 -21.09 2.99 -3.27
N PRO A 194 -22.42 2.78 -3.29
CA PRO A 194 -23.29 3.14 -2.18
C PRO A 194 -22.79 2.56 -0.85
N PRO A 195 -22.79 3.33 0.26
CA PRO A 195 -22.26 2.86 1.55
C PRO A 195 -22.90 1.57 2.08
N SER A 196 -24.19 1.35 1.80
CA SER A 196 -24.91 0.12 2.19
C SER A 196 -24.43 -1.13 1.44
N ILE A 197 -23.88 -0.97 0.25
CA ILE A 197 -23.42 -2.06 -0.63
C ILE A 197 -21.91 -2.28 -0.51
N ARG A 198 -21.16 -1.24 -0.12
CA ARG A 198 -19.69 -1.28 0.00
C ARG A 198 -19.18 -2.51 0.79
N PRO A 199 -19.74 -2.89 1.97
CA PRO A 199 -19.29 -4.06 2.73
C PRO A 199 -19.46 -5.40 2.01
N LEU A 200 -20.34 -5.47 0.99
CA LEU A 200 -20.58 -6.68 0.21
C LEU A 200 -19.57 -6.85 -0.94
N VAL A 201 -18.87 -5.78 -1.31
CA VAL A 201 -18.00 -5.74 -2.50
C VAL A 201 -16.54 -5.44 -2.19
N THR A 202 -16.24 -4.80 -1.05
CA THR A 202 -14.88 -4.55 -0.58
C THR A 202 -14.81 -4.60 0.95
N LYS A 203 -13.61 -4.92 1.46
CA LYS A 203 -13.29 -4.82 2.89
C LYS A 203 -12.95 -3.38 3.29
N ASP A 204 -12.51 -2.57 2.34
CA ASP A 204 -12.11 -1.19 2.59
C ASP A 204 -13.33 -0.32 2.82
N ARG A 205 -13.31 0.47 3.90
CA ARG A 205 -14.39 1.42 4.16
C ARG A 205 -14.33 2.64 3.24
N GLY A 206 -13.25 2.81 2.48
CA GLY A 206 -13.01 3.95 1.61
C GLY A 206 -12.69 5.23 2.38
N LEU A 207 -12.36 6.29 1.64
CA LEU A 207 -12.12 7.60 2.21
C LEU A 207 -13.46 8.27 2.57
N SER A 208 -13.55 8.84 3.77
CA SER A 208 -14.73 9.59 4.19
C SER A 208 -14.87 10.90 3.41
N GLU A 209 -16.10 11.38 3.17
CA GLU A 209 -16.34 12.69 2.54
C GLU A 209 -15.75 13.87 3.36
N LYS A 210 -15.51 13.66 4.66
CA LYS A 210 -14.91 14.66 5.55
C LYS A 210 -13.39 14.74 5.42
N GLU A 211 -12.76 13.73 4.82
CA GLU A 211 -11.32 13.64 4.71
C GLU A 211 -10.83 14.36 3.45
N ILE A 212 -9.66 14.98 3.55
CA ILE A 212 -9.05 15.71 2.42
C ILE A 212 -8.38 14.73 1.49
N GLY A 213 -8.69 14.82 0.19
CA GLY A 213 -8.06 14.02 -0.85
C GLY A 213 -9.06 13.63 -1.93
N SER A 214 -8.56 13.01 -3.00
CA SER A 214 -9.41 12.39 -4.01
C SER A 214 -9.18 10.87 -3.98
N PRO A 215 -10.16 10.08 -3.50
CA PRO A 215 -10.02 8.62 -3.42
C PRO A 215 -9.85 7.97 -4.81
N VAL A 216 -10.30 8.65 -5.86
CA VAL A 216 -10.18 8.22 -7.26
C VAL A 216 -8.72 8.00 -7.66
N LEU A 217 -7.78 8.74 -7.07
CA LEU A 217 -6.35 8.59 -7.37
C LEU A 217 -5.83 7.18 -7.05
N HIS A 218 -6.44 6.49 -6.10
CA HIS A 218 -6.09 5.13 -5.71
C HIS A 218 -6.82 4.07 -6.53
N GLY A 219 -7.99 4.41 -7.08
CA GLY A 219 -8.85 3.46 -7.82
C GLY A 219 -8.79 3.54 -9.35
N VAL A 220 -8.05 4.51 -9.89
CA VAL A 220 -7.95 4.73 -11.34
C VAL A 220 -7.01 3.74 -12.04
N GLY A 221 -6.03 3.23 -11.29
CA GLY A 221 -5.03 2.30 -11.79
C GLY A 221 -5.34 0.84 -11.45
N PRO A 222 -4.38 -0.07 -11.73
CA PRO A 222 -4.43 -1.44 -11.25
C PRO A 222 -4.34 -1.50 -9.72
N GLU A 223 -4.44 -2.71 -9.17
CA GLU A 223 -4.23 -2.93 -7.74
C GLU A 223 -2.90 -2.33 -7.26
N GLU A 224 -2.94 -1.64 -6.12
CA GLU A 224 -1.77 -1.00 -5.55
C GLU A 224 -0.75 -2.03 -5.09
N ALA A 225 0.51 -1.78 -5.45
CA ALA A 225 1.66 -2.56 -5.06
C ALA A 225 2.72 -1.66 -4.42
N PRO A 226 3.68 -2.22 -3.67
CA PRO A 226 4.78 -1.44 -3.11
C PRO A 226 5.58 -0.73 -4.22
N ILE A 227 5.72 0.58 -4.13
CA ILE A 227 6.53 1.40 -5.03
C ILE A 227 7.94 1.54 -4.47
N GLU A 228 8.90 0.94 -5.16
CA GLU A 228 10.30 0.92 -4.76
C GLU A 228 11.19 1.44 -5.87
N ARG A 229 12.24 2.17 -5.50
CA ARG A 229 13.24 2.66 -6.44
C ARG A 229 14.65 2.37 -5.94
N PRO A 230 15.56 1.90 -6.81
CA PRO A 230 16.97 1.79 -6.47
C PRO A 230 17.51 3.16 -6.04
N ILE A 231 18.26 3.21 -4.94
CA ILE A 231 18.86 4.46 -4.43
C ILE A 231 19.70 5.14 -5.51
N ARG A 232 20.39 4.35 -6.35
CA ARG A 232 21.19 4.85 -7.47
C ARG A 232 20.39 5.67 -8.48
N SER A 233 19.09 5.41 -8.60
CA SER A 233 18.21 6.19 -9.49
C SER A 233 17.86 7.57 -8.93
N LEU A 234 18.08 7.81 -7.64
CA LEU A 234 17.77 9.07 -6.95
C LEU A 234 18.96 10.05 -6.92
N GLY A 235 20.06 9.77 -7.63
CA GLY A 235 21.27 10.58 -7.61
C GLY A 235 21.09 12.03 -8.10
N GLY A 236 20.07 12.30 -8.90
CA GLY A 236 19.70 13.66 -9.35
C GLY A 236 18.95 14.49 -8.31
N GLY A 237 18.71 13.95 -7.10
CA GLY A 237 17.85 14.55 -6.10
C GLY A 237 16.40 14.10 -6.22
N THR A 238 15.59 14.41 -5.21
CA THR A 238 14.16 14.05 -5.16
C THR A 238 13.36 15.26 -4.71
N LEU A 239 12.39 15.67 -5.53
CA LEU A 239 11.49 16.78 -5.24
C LEU A 239 10.13 16.22 -4.79
N LEU A 240 9.71 16.56 -3.57
CA LEU A 240 8.38 16.23 -3.03
C LEU A 240 7.48 17.46 -3.10
N VAL A 241 6.51 17.44 -4.02
CA VAL A 241 5.51 18.50 -4.19
C VAL A 241 4.12 18.07 -3.73
N GLY A 242 3.28 19.04 -3.42
CA GLY A 242 1.90 18.82 -3.00
C GLY A 242 1.35 20.00 -2.22
N THR A 243 0.03 20.05 -2.08
CA THR A 243 -0.67 21.08 -1.30
C THR A 243 -0.48 20.87 0.21
N THR A 244 -0.95 21.82 1.03
CA THR A 244 -1.07 21.61 2.48
C THR A 244 -1.89 20.35 2.75
N GLN A 245 -1.49 19.58 3.77
CA GLN A 245 -2.17 18.34 4.17
C GLN A 245 -2.10 17.17 3.14
N ALA A 246 -1.40 17.32 2.02
CA ALA A 246 -1.16 16.24 1.04
C ALA A 246 -0.15 15.16 1.47
N GLY A 247 0.14 15.02 2.77
CA GLY A 247 1.05 13.97 3.27
C GLY A 247 2.55 14.19 3.05
N LYS A 248 3.00 15.33 2.49
CA LYS A 248 4.44 15.61 2.27
C LYS A 248 5.34 15.34 3.48
N GLY A 249 4.89 15.75 4.67
CA GLY A 249 5.64 15.55 5.91
C GLY A 249 5.72 14.09 6.34
N VAL A 250 4.68 13.29 6.05
CA VAL A 250 4.67 11.85 6.32
C VAL A 250 5.67 11.15 5.40
N MET A 251 5.62 11.47 4.11
CA MET A 251 6.55 10.90 3.12
C MET A 251 8.01 11.25 3.44
N LEU A 252 8.29 12.54 3.72
CA LEU A 252 9.64 12.97 4.11
C LEU A 252 10.14 12.23 5.36
N THR A 253 9.27 12.03 6.35
CA THR A 253 9.63 11.31 7.58
C THR A 253 9.97 9.84 7.30
N SER A 254 9.20 9.17 6.44
CA SER A 254 9.46 7.78 6.02
C SER A 254 10.81 7.66 5.30
N LEU A 255 11.10 8.55 4.34
CA LEU A 255 12.38 8.55 3.61
C LEU A 255 13.58 8.78 4.54
N ILE A 256 13.46 9.70 5.50
CA ILE A 256 14.49 9.98 6.51
C ILE A 256 14.70 8.76 7.41
N ALA A 257 13.63 8.15 7.91
CA ALA A 257 13.72 6.96 8.75
C ALA A 257 14.42 5.81 8.03
N GLN A 258 14.06 5.54 6.76
CA GLN A 258 14.72 4.52 5.93
C GLN A 258 16.22 4.80 5.75
N ALA A 259 16.61 6.07 5.56
CA ALA A 259 18.02 6.45 5.44
C ALA A 259 18.79 6.25 6.76
N ILE A 260 18.19 6.63 7.90
CA ILE A 260 18.79 6.43 9.22
C ILE A 260 18.99 4.94 9.51
N LEU A 261 17.96 4.12 9.29
CA LEU A 261 17.98 2.67 9.49
C LEU A 261 19.02 1.99 8.60
N ARG A 262 19.14 2.40 7.34
CA ARG A 262 20.16 1.90 6.40
C ARG A 262 21.60 2.28 6.81
N GLY A 263 21.77 3.18 7.78
CA GLY A 263 23.09 3.62 8.26
C GLY A 263 23.66 4.80 7.47
N ASP A 264 22.85 5.48 6.66
CA ASP A 264 23.32 6.64 5.90
C ASP A 264 23.60 7.85 6.83
N ALA A 265 24.45 8.75 6.35
CA ALA A 265 24.59 10.09 6.93
C ALA A 265 23.41 10.94 6.48
N VAL A 266 22.65 11.49 7.43
CA VAL A 266 21.43 12.25 7.15
C VAL A 266 21.54 13.64 7.77
N ILE A 267 21.34 14.67 6.95
CA ILE A 267 21.25 16.07 7.37
C ILE A 267 19.83 16.54 7.07
N VAL A 268 19.15 17.07 8.08
CA VAL A 268 17.77 17.55 7.97
C VAL A 268 17.72 19.03 8.31
N ILE A 269 17.22 19.85 7.39
CA ILE A 269 16.96 21.26 7.61
C ILE A 269 15.44 21.43 7.71
N ASP A 270 14.95 21.67 8.91
CA ASP A 270 13.52 21.86 9.16
C ASP A 270 13.22 23.30 9.60
N PRO A 271 12.80 24.19 8.68
CA PRO A 271 12.45 25.56 9.02
C PRO A 271 11.19 25.66 9.89
N LYS A 272 10.41 24.58 10.02
CA LYS A 272 9.15 24.56 10.79
C LYS A 272 9.32 24.09 12.22
N SER A 273 10.51 23.62 12.62
CA SER A 273 10.77 23.08 13.96
C SER A 273 9.72 22.03 14.38
N SER A 274 9.43 21.08 13.49
CA SER A 274 8.39 20.08 13.66
C SER A 274 8.76 19.08 14.75
N LYS A 275 8.03 19.14 15.88
CA LYS A 275 8.14 18.14 16.96
C LYS A 275 7.93 16.70 16.46
N ARG A 276 7.05 16.51 15.47
CA ARG A 276 6.77 15.20 14.87
C ARG A 276 7.97 14.66 14.10
N LEU A 277 8.58 15.48 13.23
CA LEU A 277 9.76 15.07 12.47
C LEU A 277 10.93 14.78 13.41
N ARG A 278 11.14 15.66 14.40
CA ARG A 278 12.14 15.46 15.45
C ARG A 278 11.95 14.12 16.17
N GLY A 279 10.74 13.84 16.67
CA GLY A 279 10.44 12.59 17.36
C GLY A 279 10.67 11.36 16.49
N ALA A 280 10.32 11.42 15.21
CA ALA A 280 10.55 10.32 14.27
C ALA A 280 12.04 10.07 13.99
N ILE A 281 12.88 11.12 13.92
CA ILE A 281 14.33 10.98 13.79
C ILE A 281 14.91 10.29 15.03
N HIS A 282 14.52 10.72 16.23
CA HIS A 282 14.96 10.08 17.48
C HIS A 282 14.54 8.61 17.54
N ALA A 283 13.29 8.31 17.18
CA ALA A 283 12.78 6.94 17.12
C ALA A 283 13.56 6.09 16.10
N ALA A 284 13.86 6.63 14.92
CA ALA A 284 14.65 5.94 13.90
C ALA A 284 16.10 5.70 14.34
N CYS A 285 16.73 6.65 15.05
CA CYS A 285 18.07 6.45 15.62
C CYS A 285 18.06 5.32 16.66
N ALA A 286 17.10 5.33 17.58
CA ALA A 286 16.96 4.27 18.58
C ALA A 286 16.72 2.89 17.92
N ALA A 287 15.80 2.83 16.94
CA ALA A 287 15.53 1.63 16.17
C ALA A 287 16.76 1.14 15.39
N ALA A 288 17.62 2.05 14.94
CA ALA A 288 18.88 1.74 14.25
C ALA A 288 20.05 1.39 15.19
N GLY A 289 19.86 1.44 16.51
CA GLY A 289 20.94 1.32 17.50
C GLY A 289 21.99 2.44 17.42
N ARG A 290 21.59 3.62 16.94
CA ARG A 290 22.45 4.80 16.77
C ARG A 290 22.29 5.77 17.93
N GLU A 291 23.35 6.53 18.20
CA GLU A 291 23.27 7.66 19.13
C GLU A 291 22.18 8.67 18.72
N PRO A 292 21.60 9.43 19.67
CA PRO A 292 20.63 10.48 19.38
C PRO A 292 21.17 11.49 18.34
N PRO A 293 20.29 12.10 17.52
CA PRO A 293 20.71 13.07 16.51
C PRO A 293 21.29 14.32 17.15
N TYR A 294 22.28 14.92 16.48
CA TYR A 294 22.77 16.25 16.83
C TYR A 294 21.79 17.31 16.34
N GLU A 295 21.40 18.21 17.25
CA GLU A 295 20.42 19.26 16.95
C GLU A 295 21.08 20.63 17.03
N PHE A 296 20.90 21.43 15.98
CA PHE A 296 21.25 22.84 15.98
C PHE A 296 20.00 23.68 15.71
N HIS A 297 19.71 24.62 16.60
CA HIS A 297 18.61 25.56 16.44
C HIS A 297 19.17 27.00 16.43
N PRO A 298 19.08 27.75 15.31
CA PRO A 298 19.69 29.08 15.19
C PRO A 298 19.26 30.06 16.29
N ALA A 299 18.00 29.98 16.72
CA ALA A 299 17.46 30.84 17.80
C ALA A 299 17.90 30.43 19.22
N PHE A 300 18.51 29.25 19.41
CA PHE A 300 18.94 28.75 20.71
C PHE A 300 20.36 28.14 20.61
N PRO A 301 21.39 28.96 20.32
CA PRO A 301 22.75 28.51 20.05
C PRO A 301 23.38 27.72 21.21
N ALA A 302 22.95 27.95 22.45
CA ALA A 302 23.42 27.24 23.63
C ALA A 302 23.04 25.74 23.67
N ARG A 303 22.11 25.28 22.82
CA ARG A 303 21.71 23.86 22.74
C ARG A 303 22.52 23.05 21.71
N ALA A 304 23.53 23.64 21.07
CA ALA A 304 24.07 23.08 19.85
C ALA A 304 25.59 23.18 19.72
N PHE A 305 26.28 22.11 20.12
CA PHE A 305 27.53 21.68 19.49
C PHE A 305 27.63 20.16 19.61
N VAL A 306 27.92 19.48 18.50
CA VAL A 306 29.20 18.79 18.24
C VAL A 306 29.05 17.86 17.02
N TRP A 307 30.05 17.96 16.15
CA TRP A 307 30.38 17.11 15.00
C TRP A 307 30.38 15.59 15.31
N ILE A 308 29.90 14.73 14.40
CA ILE A 308 30.37 13.32 14.36
C ILE A 308 30.89 12.90 12.99
N ARG A 309 32.17 12.53 13.05
CA ARG A 309 33.02 11.79 12.12
C ARG A 309 32.49 10.36 11.92
N SER A 310 32.55 9.82 10.70
CA SER A 310 32.22 8.41 10.43
C SER A 310 32.98 7.47 11.37
N GLY A 311 32.26 6.59 12.07
CA GLY A 311 32.83 5.61 12.97
C GLY A 311 33.68 4.58 12.23
N ALA A 312 35.00 4.79 12.22
CA ALA A 312 35.98 3.72 12.15
C ALA A 312 36.82 3.82 13.43
N GLY A 313 36.71 2.81 14.29
CA GLY A 313 37.25 2.81 15.64
C GLY A 313 38.76 3.06 15.71
N ARG A 314 39.18 3.80 16.74
CA ARG A 314 40.49 3.61 17.36
C ARG A 314 40.44 3.99 18.83
N ALA A 315 40.79 3.03 19.67
CA ALA A 315 40.81 3.12 21.12
C ALA A 315 41.61 4.33 21.62
N ARG A 316 40.99 5.16 22.49
CA ARG A 316 41.71 6.21 23.21
C ARG A 316 42.42 5.59 24.43
N ARG A 317 43.74 5.41 24.34
CA ARG A 317 44.60 5.35 25.53
C ARG A 317 44.59 6.72 26.19
N ARG A 318 44.12 6.79 27.45
CA ARG A 318 44.29 7.96 28.31
C ARG A 318 45.77 8.07 28.68
N LEU A 319 46.42 9.18 28.32
CA LEU A 319 47.65 9.60 28.98
C LEU A 319 47.25 10.43 30.20
N ARG A 320 47.73 10.04 31.38
CA ARG A 320 47.66 10.86 32.60
C ARG A 320 48.72 11.97 32.50
N PRO A 321 48.43 13.18 32.99
CA PRO A 321 49.44 14.23 33.08
C PRO A 321 50.40 13.93 34.25
N ALA A 322 51.68 14.25 34.02
CA ALA A 322 52.69 14.46 35.05
C ALA A 322 52.71 15.94 35.44
#